data_AF-A0A960MS46-F1
#
_entry.id   AF-A0A960MS46-F1
#
_cell.length_a   1.000
_cell.length_b   1.000
_cell.length_c   1.000
_cell.angle_alpha   90.00
_cell.angle_beta   90.00
_cell.angle_gamma   90.00
#
_symmetry.space_group_name_H-M   'P 1'
#
loop_
_entity.id
_entity.type
_entity.pdbx_description
1 polymer ?
#
loop_
_entity_poly.entity_id
_entity_poly.type
_entity_poly.pdbx_seq_one_letter_code
_entity_poly.pdbx_strand_id
1 'polypeptide(L)'
;MSDEFPQSKLLRKLKGQIGEFLLQLNLGTHEAIDYVETHKGELRDAIDQIKNAIGDRETTHKLRGKLDELRLQLALGRMDSRDALVDQRGKIQHAIGEVCQEWHHLDADARELLAEKSESLQTKLNALALDLGLASIVASEDLKVKKDELTLQAKRLAEKLETGGEHAAELAGDVRDAWNDFTHRLRNLHD
;
A
#
# COMPACT_ATOMS: atom_id res chain seq x y z
N MET A 1 -30.37 18.85 13.87
CA MET A 1 -28.92 19.02 13.64
C MET A 1 -28.50 17.80 12.86
N SER A 2 -28.32 17.98 11.55
CA SER A 2 -28.22 16.89 10.59
C SER A 2 -26.89 16.16 10.73
N ASP A 3 -26.96 14.84 10.88
CA ASP A 3 -25.86 13.90 10.68
C ASP A 3 -25.33 14.05 9.24
N GLU A 4 -24.32 14.90 9.02
CA GLU A 4 -23.52 14.89 7.80
C GLU A 4 -22.43 13.81 7.90
N PHE A 5 -22.91 12.60 7.68
CA PHE A 5 -22.29 11.31 7.40
C PHE A 5 -20.74 11.19 7.28
N PRO A 6 -20.14 10.20 7.96
CA PRO A 6 -18.76 9.68 7.73
C PRO A 6 -18.43 9.31 6.27
N GLN A 7 -19.46 9.14 5.44
CA GLN A 7 -19.40 8.68 4.06
C GLN A 7 -18.82 9.73 3.11
N SER A 8 -19.06 11.03 3.36
CA SER A 8 -18.47 12.12 2.56
C SER A 8 -16.94 12.18 2.70
N LYS A 9 -16.42 11.73 3.85
CA LYS A 9 -14.99 11.66 4.14
C LYS A 9 -14.34 10.48 3.41
N LEU A 10 -15.03 9.33 3.39
CA LEU A 10 -14.57 8.14 2.68
C LEU A 10 -14.52 8.38 1.16
N LEU A 11 -15.59 8.92 0.57
CA LEU A 11 -15.62 9.24 -0.87
C LEU A 11 -14.52 10.22 -1.26
N ARG A 12 -14.28 11.26 -0.44
CA ARG A 12 -13.17 12.20 -0.64
C ARG A 12 -11.81 11.50 -0.56
N LYS A 13 -11.61 10.60 0.41
CA LYS A 13 -10.37 9.83 0.55
C LYS A 13 -10.12 8.94 -0.68
N LEU A 14 -11.14 8.18 -1.11
CA LEU A 14 -11.06 7.32 -2.29
C LEU A 14 -10.78 8.13 -3.57
N LYS A 15 -11.46 9.27 -3.75
CA LYS A 15 -11.20 10.17 -4.88
C LYS A 15 -9.76 10.69 -4.88
N GLY A 16 -9.24 11.05 -3.70
CA GLY A 16 -7.84 11.44 -3.54
C GLY A 16 -6.86 10.33 -3.94
N GLN A 17 -7.08 9.11 -3.46
CA GLN A 17 -6.23 7.96 -3.76
C GLN A 17 -6.23 7.59 -5.25
N ILE A 18 -7.40 7.61 -5.90
CA ILE A 18 -7.51 7.38 -7.36
C ILE A 18 -6.82 8.49 -8.15
N GLY A 19 -6.95 9.75 -7.70
CA GLY A 19 -6.30 10.89 -8.33
C GLY A 19 -4.78 10.84 -8.24
N GLU A 20 -4.24 10.53 -7.06
CA GLU A 20 -2.81 10.35 -6.83
C GLU A 20 -2.26 9.18 -7.65
N PHE A 21 -3.01 8.08 -7.72
CA PHE A 21 -2.68 6.93 -8.55
C PHE A 21 -2.62 7.28 -10.05
N LEU A 22 -3.63 7.98 -10.57
CA LEU A 22 -3.63 8.45 -11.96
C LEU A 22 -2.45 9.40 -12.23
N LEU A 23 -2.11 10.25 -11.27
CA LEU A 23 -0.96 11.12 -11.38
C LEU A 23 0.33 10.29 -11.49
N GLN A 24 0.57 9.36 -10.55
CA GLN A 24 1.74 8.48 -10.56
C GLN A 24 1.88 7.64 -11.83
N LEU A 25 0.78 7.12 -12.40
CA LEU A 25 0.83 6.41 -13.69
C LEU A 25 1.29 7.30 -14.84
N ASN A 26 0.97 8.59 -14.81
CA ASN A 26 1.37 9.55 -15.83
C ASN A 26 2.77 10.13 -15.59
N LEU A 27 3.37 9.90 -14.42
CA LEU A 27 4.74 10.28 -14.12
C LEU A 27 5.75 9.34 -14.83
N GLY A 28 7.00 9.80 -14.90
CA GLY A 28 8.13 9.03 -15.37
C GLY A 28 8.65 8.06 -14.29
N THR A 29 9.58 7.19 -14.70
CA THR A 29 10.16 6.17 -13.82
C THR A 29 10.89 6.78 -12.63
N HIS A 30 11.53 7.94 -12.81
CA HIS A 30 12.27 8.62 -11.74
C HIS A 30 11.35 9.09 -10.61
N GLU A 31 10.23 9.74 -10.94
CA GLU A 31 9.31 10.21 -9.91
C GLU A 31 8.62 9.04 -9.20
N ALA A 32 8.29 7.96 -9.92
CA ALA A 32 7.75 6.76 -9.30
C ALA A 32 8.74 6.12 -8.30
N ILE A 33 10.04 6.10 -8.61
CA ILE A 33 11.09 5.65 -7.68
C ILE A 33 11.16 6.57 -6.45
N ASP A 34 11.06 7.88 -6.62
CA ASP A 34 11.12 8.83 -5.51
C ASP A 34 9.94 8.67 -4.52
N TYR A 35 8.74 8.36 -5.03
CA TYR A 35 7.59 7.98 -4.19
C TYR A 35 7.86 6.71 -3.38
N VAL A 36 8.41 5.67 -4.02
CA VAL A 36 8.81 4.43 -3.33
C VAL A 36 9.83 4.72 -2.22
N GLU A 37 10.85 5.53 -2.48
CA GLU A 37 11.87 5.86 -1.48
C GLU A 37 11.30 6.67 -0.31
N THR A 38 10.34 7.57 -0.57
CA THR A 38 9.62 8.31 0.47
C THR A 38 8.85 7.35 1.40
N HIS A 39 8.04 6.45 0.83
CA HIS A 39 7.27 5.51 1.64
C HIS A 39 8.14 4.44 2.32
N LYS A 40 9.30 4.06 1.74
CA LYS A 40 10.31 3.25 2.46
C LYS A 40 10.78 3.97 3.73
N GLY A 41 10.97 5.28 3.69
CA GLY A 41 11.27 6.11 4.87
C GLY A 41 10.18 6.02 5.93
N GLU A 42 8.95 6.36 5.55
CA GLU A 42 7.81 6.39 6.47
C GLU A 42 7.49 5.03 7.09
N LEU A 43 7.74 3.94 6.34
CA LEU A 43 7.53 2.59 6.81
C LEU A 43 8.62 2.16 7.81
N ARG A 44 9.87 2.57 7.60
CA ARG A 44 10.95 2.35 8.59
C ARG A 44 10.63 3.01 9.92
N ASP A 45 10.12 4.25 9.88
CA ASP A 45 9.72 4.96 11.11
C ASP A 45 8.56 4.25 11.83
N ALA A 46 7.57 3.75 11.08
CA ALA A 46 6.47 2.99 11.65
C ALA A 46 6.94 1.65 12.27
N ILE A 47 7.86 0.97 11.61
CA ILE A 47 8.50 -0.24 12.13
C ILE A 47 9.21 0.06 13.45
N ASP A 48 9.98 1.15 13.52
CA ASP A 48 10.70 1.53 14.74
C ASP A 48 9.74 1.87 15.89
N GLN A 49 8.61 2.53 15.60
CA GLN A 49 7.57 2.77 16.60
C GLN A 49 6.96 1.48 17.14
N ILE A 50 6.73 0.47 16.29
CA ILE A 50 6.19 -0.82 16.71
C ILE A 50 7.22 -1.60 17.53
N LYS A 51 8.47 -1.64 17.07
CA LYS A 51 9.57 -2.28 17.80
C LYS A 51 9.78 -1.68 19.19
N ASN A 52 9.63 -0.36 19.32
CA ASN A 52 9.69 0.32 20.61
C ASN A 52 8.48 -0.03 21.48
N ALA A 53 7.28 -0.15 20.90
CA ALA A 53 6.06 -0.49 21.64
C ALA A 53 6.06 -1.94 22.17
N ILE A 54 6.55 -2.90 21.39
CA ILE A 54 6.62 -4.31 21.81
C ILE A 54 7.76 -4.58 22.79
N GLY A 55 8.76 -3.69 22.86
CA GLY A 55 9.94 -3.87 23.71
C GLY A 55 10.67 -5.19 23.43
N ASP A 56 11.20 -5.81 24.48
CA ASP A 56 11.97 -7.06 24.42
C ASP A 56 11.16 -8.24 24.99
N ARG A 57 9.84 -8.24 24.74
CA ARG A 57 8.94 -9.29 25.23
C ARG A 57 9.16 -10.59 24.47
N GLU A 58 9.21 -11.70 25.19
CA GLU A 58 9.39 -13.04 24.59
C GLU A 58 8.28 -13.39 23.59
N THR A 59 7.03 -12.99 23.88
CA THR A 59 5.86 -13.25 23.02
C THR A 59 5.90 -12.50 21.68
N THR A 60 6.75 -11.48 21.54
CA THR A 60 6.87 -10.67 20.31
C THR A 60 8.24 -10.80 19.66
N HIS A 61 9.14 -11.65 20.18
CA HIS A 61 10.52 -11.79 19.70
C HIS A 61 10.60 -12.17 18.22
N LYS A 62 9.74 -13.09 17.76
CA LYS A 62 9.67 -13.48 16.34
C LYS A 62 9.24 -12.32 15.43
N LEU A 63 8.18 -11.60 15.83
CA LEU A 63 7.71 -10.43 15.10
C LEU A 63 8.79 -9.34 15.04
N ARG A 64 9.51 -9.10 16.14
CA ARG A 64 10.63 -8.16 16.18
C ARG A 64 11.71 -8.53 15.16
N GLY A 65 12.07 -9.80 15.07
CA GLY A 65 13.00 -10.30 14.06
C GLY A 65 12.53 -10.07 12.62
N LYS A 66 11.25 -10.31 12.32
CA LYS A 66 10.68 -10.04 10.99
C LYS A 66 10.57 -8.55 10.66
N LEU A 67 10.29 -7.72 11.67
CA LEU A 67 10.34 -6.26 11.52
C LEU A 67 11.77 -5.77 11.24
N ASP A 68 12.79 -6.38 11.84
CA ASP A 68 14.20 -6.08 11.54
C ASP A 68 14.61 -6.49 10.13
N GLU A 69 14.18 -7.67 9.68
CA GLU A 69 14.39 -8.13 8.31
C GLU A 69 13.71 -7.20 7.30
N LEU A 70 12.45 -6.84 7.52
CA LEU A 70 11.75 -5.87 6.69
C LEU A 70 12.46 -4.51 6.69
N ARG A 71 12.85 -3.99 7.86
CA ARG A 71 13.59 -2.73 7.97
C ARG A 71 14.89 -2.75 7.17
N LEU A 72 15.62 -3.86 7.20
CA LEU A 72 16.84 -4.05 6.41
C LEU A 72 16.51 -3.96 4.91
N GLN A 73 15.49 -4.68 4.43
CA GLN A 73 15.07 -4.62 3.03
C GLN A 73 14.66 -3.20 2.60
N LEU A 74 14.02 -2.43 3.48
CA LEU A 74 13.67 -1.03 3.22
C LEU A 74 14.89 -0.09 3.24
N ALA A 75 16.01 -0.50 3.85
CA ALA A 75 17.24 0.28 3.87
C ALA A 75 18.18 -0.05 2.71
N LEU A 76 18.00 -1.21 2.06
CA LEU A 76 18.77 -1.56 0.87
C LEU A 76 18.49 -0.56 -0.26
N GLY A 77 19.55 -0.31 -1.04
CA GLY A 77 19.78 0.88 -1.87
C GLY A 77 18.65 1.30 -2.80
N ARG A 78 18.83 2.47 -3.43
CA ARG A 78 17.86 3.01 -4.37
C ARG A 78 17.68 2.06 -5.55
N MET A 79 16.43 1.92 -5.97
CA MET A 79 16.04 1.07 -7.09
C MET A 79 16.32 1.80 -8.42
N ASP A 80 17.59 2.16 -8.66
CA ASP A 80 18.00 3.02 -9.78
C ASP A 80 17.86 2.34 -11.16
N SER A 81 17.57 1.03 -11.19
CA SER A 81 17.28 0.28 -12.41
C SER A 81 15.99 -0.55 -12.29
N ARG A 82 15.39 -0.90 -13.43
CA ARG A 82 14.22 -1.80 -13.49
C ARG A 82 14.48 -3.12 -12.77
N ASP A 83 15.63 -3.74 -13.02
CA ASP A 83 15.97 -5.04 -12.43
C ASP A 83 16.14 -4.92 -10.91
N ALA A 84 16.80 -3.86 -10.45
CA ALA A 84 16.90 -3.57 -9.02
C ALA A 84 15.52 -3.33 -8.40
N LEU A 85 14.60 -2.68 -9.11
CA LEU A 85 13.24 -2.44 -8.63
C LEU A 85 12.42 -3.73 -8.56
N VAL A 86 12.48 -4.59 -9.56
CA VAL A 86 11.76 -5.87 -9.59
C VAL A 86 12.27 -6.80 -8.48
N ASP A 87 13.60 -6.94 -8.35
CA ASP A 87 14.22 -7.75 -7.32
C ASP A 87 13.90 -7.23 -5.92
N GLN A 88 14.01 -5.91 -5.73
CA GLN A 88 13.77 -5.30 -4.43
C GLN A 88 12.28 -5.34 -4.06
N ARG A 89 11.37 -5.20 -5.04
CA ARG A 89 9.95 -5.43 -4.82
C ARG A 89 9.68 -6.83 -4.31
N GLY A 90 10.26 -7.86 -4.94
CA GLY A 90 10.06 -9.25 -4.51
C GLY A 90 10.51 -9.49 -3.07
N LYS A 91 11.70 -8.98 -2.70
CA LYS A 91 12.24 -9.09 -1.34
C LYS A 91 11.40 -8.35 -0.30
N ILE A 92 10.97 -7.12 -0.62
CA ILE A 92 10.10 -6.33 0.25
C ILE A 92 8.77 -7.07 0.41
N GLN A 93 8.11 -7.47 -0.68
CA GLN A 93 6.82 -8.20 -0.63
C GLN A 93 6.91 -9.48 0.21
N HIS A 94 8.00 -10.24 0.07
CA HIS A 94 8.24 -11.42 0.88
C HIS A 94 8.34 -11.07 2.38
N ALA A 95 9.19 -10.11 2.74
CA ALA A 95 9.35 -9.67 4.13
C ALA A 95 8.06 -9.09 4.72
N ILE A 96 7.26 -8.38 3.91
CA ILE A 96 5.92 -7.92 4.31
C ILE A 96 5.01 -9.12 4.63
N GLY A 97 5.01 -10.15 3.78
CA GLY A 97 4.22 -11.36 3.98
C GLY A 97 4.59 -12.07 5.30
N GLU A 98 5.87 -12.17 5.60
CA GLU A 98 6.35 -12.78 6.85
C GLU A 98 5.97 -11.97 8.09
N VAL A 99 6.05 -10.63 8.04
CA VAL A 99 5.57 -9.76 9.14
C VAL A 99 4.07 -9.96 9.36
N CYS A 100 3.27 -9.98 8.31
CA CYS A 100 1.82 -10.21 8.41
C CYS A 100 1.51 -11.60 8.99
N GLN A 101 2.25 -12.63 8.59
CA GLN A 101 2.07 -13.98 9.11
C GLN A 101 2.39 -14.05 10.61
N GLU A 102 3.53 -13.51 11.04
CA GLU A 102 3.87 -13.48 12.47
C GLU A 102 2.89 -12.64 13.29
N TRP A 103 2.35 -11.57 12.70
CA TRP A 103 1.27 -10.79 13.31
C TRP A 103 0.02 -11.65 13.58
N HIS A 104 -0.34 -12.52 12.65
CA HIS A 104 -1.42 -13.49 12.81
C HIS A 104 -1.10 -14.61 13.81
N HIS A 105 0.14 -14.76 14.26
CA HIS A 105 0.51 -15.72 15.30
C HIS A 105 0.66 -15.11 16.69
N LEU A 106 0.55 -13.79 16.83
CA LEU A 106 0.51 -13.13 18.13
C LEU A 106 -0.70 -13.55 18.97
N ASP A 107 -0.50 -13.63 20.29
CA ASP A 107 -1.57 -13.78 21.26
C ASP A 107 -2.50 -12.55 21.32
N ALA A 108 -3.66 -12.70 21.97
CA ALA A 108 -4.68 -11.66 22.03
C ALA A 108 -4.17 -10.37 22.70
N ASP A 109 -3.40 -10.50 23.78
CA ASP A 109 -2.89 -9.38 24.56
C ASP A 109 -1.84 -8.57 23.77
N ALA A 110 -0.95 -9.23 23.05
CA ALA A 110 0.03 -8.60 22.16
C ALA A 110 -0.65 -7.95 20.95
N ARG A 111 -1.70 -8.56 20.41
CA ARG A 111 -2.49 -7.95 19.33
C ARG A 111 -3.24 -6.71 19.79
N GLU A 112 -3.84 -6.73 20.97
CA GLU A 112 -4.56 -5.58 21.53
C GLU A 112 -3.61 -4.41 21.77
N LEU A 113 -2.43 -4.67 22.36
CA LEU A 113 -1.36 -3.68 22.53
C LEU A 113 -0.96 -3.01 21.21
N LEU A 114 -1.08 -3.75 20.10
CA LEU A 114 -0.60 -3.32 18.80
C LEU A 114 -1.70 -2.92 17.83
N ALA A 115 -2.98 -3.05 18.18
CA ALA A 115 -4.10 -2.95 17.24
C ALA A 115 -4.06 -1.67 16.38
N GLU A 116 -3.89 -0.51 17.01
CA GLU A 116 -3.79 0.78 16.32
C GLU A 116 -2.53 0.89 15.44
N LYS A 117 -1.40 0.35 15.93
CA LYS A 117 -0.14 0.36 15.21
C LYS A 117 -0.12 -0.65 14.05
N SER A 118 -0.80 -1.80 14.16
CA SER A 118 -1.01 -2.74 13.05
C SER A 118 -1.73 -2.08 11.91
N GLU A 119 -2.82 -1.38 12.19
CA GLU A 119 -3.67 -0.84 11.14
C GLU A 119 -2.91 0.23 10.36
N SER A 120 -2.15 1.06 11.08
CA SER A 120 -1.22 2.02 10.47
C SER A 120 -0.12 1.34 9.66
N LEU A 121 0.54 0.31 10.21
CA LEU A 121 1.60 -0.42 9.52
C LEU A 121 1.06 -1.12 8.27
N GLN A 122 -0.04 -1.85 8.37
CA GLN A 122 -0.68 -2.54 7.26
C GLN A 122 -1.08 -1.57 6.15
N THR A 123 -1.60 -0.39 6.51
CA THR A 123 -1.90 0.67 5.54
C THR A 123 -0.64 1.11 4.80
N LYS A 124 0.47 1.35 5.52
CA LYS A 124 1.75 1.75 4.92
C LYS A 124 2.39 0.63 4.08
N LEU A 125 2.29 -0.63 4.51
CA LEU A 125 2.73 -1.81 3.75
C LEU A 125 1.95 -1.94 2.44
N ASN A 126 0.64 -1.74 2.50
CA ASN A 126 -0.23 -1.76 1.33
C ASN A 126 0.10 -0.63 0.36
N ALA A 127 0.37 0.58 0.86
CA ALA A 127 0.79 1.72 0.06
C ALA A 127 2.12 1.43 -0.64
N LEU A 128 3.15 1.01 0.09
CA LEU A 128 4.45 0.68 -0.50
C LEU A 128 4.35 -0.43 -1.55
N ALA A 129 3.55 -1.47 -1.31
CA ALA A 129 3.32 -2.53 -2.29
C ALA A 129 2.67 -1.99 -3.59
N LEU A 130 1.77 -1.01 -3.46
CA LEU A 130 1.16 -0.32 -4.60
C LEU A 130 2.21 0.48 -5.39
N ASP A 131 3.00 1.31 -4.71
CA ASP A 131 4.01 2.15 -5.36
C ASP A 131 5.09 1.32 -6.05
N LEU A 132 5.49 0.20 -5.45
CA LEU A 132 6.42 -0.74 -6.08
C LEU A 132 5.82 -1.39 -7.33
N GLY A 133 4.54 -1.74 -7.31
CA GLY A 133 3.82 -2.25 -8.48
C GLY A 133 3.79 -1.20 -9.60
N LEU A 134 3.43 0.04 -9.24
CA LEU A 134 3.39 1.17 -10.15
C LEU A 134 4.75 1.50 -10.76
N ALA A 135 5.77 1.62 -9.93
CA ALA A 135 7.13 1.90 -10.39
C ALA A 135 7.63 0.79 -11.33
N SER A 136 7.26 -0.48 -11.09
CA SER A 136 7.59 -1.58 -12.00
C SER A 136 6.85 -1.48 -13.34
N ILE A 137 5.61 -1.00 -13.36
CA ILE A 137 4.84 -0.78 -14.59
C ILE A 137 5.42 0.38 -15.38
N VAL A 138 5.72 1.49 -14.70
CA VAL A 138 6.29 2.69 -15.34
C VAL A 138 7.73 2.45 -15.82
N ALA A 139 8.50 1.62 -15.12
CA ALA A 139 9.86 1.23 -15.52
C ALA A 139 9.91 0.24 -16.70
N SER A 140 8.79 -0.38 -17.08
CA SER A 140 8.76 -1.43 -18.09
C SER A 140 8.01 -0.99 -19.35
N GLU A 141 8.73 -0.80 -20.45
CA GLU A 141 8.13 -0.47 -21.76
C GLU A 141 7.15 -1.57 -22.23
N ASP A 142 7.44 -2.84 -21.94
CA ASP A 142 6.57 -3.99 -22.26
C ASP A 142 5.22 -3.98 -21.50
N LEU A 143 5.14 -3.22 -20.40
CA LEU A 143 3.94 -3.10 -19.59
C LEU A 143 3.11 -1.88 -19.98
N LYS A 144 3.43 -1.21 -21.10
CA LYS A 144 2.64 -0.09 -21.62
C LYS A 144 1.16 -0.45 -21.81
N VAL A 145 0.88 -1.65 -22.31
CA VAL A 145 -0.50 -2.16 -22.43
C VAL A 145 -1.18 -2.26 -21.07
N LYS A 146 -0.48 -2.77 -20.04
CA LYS A 146 -1.00 -2.83 -18.67
C LYS A 146 -1.16 -1.43 -18.08
N LYS A 147 -0.24 -0.50 -18.33
CA LYS A 147 -0.35 0.92 -17.92
C LYS A 147 -1.60 1.57 -18.52
N ASP A 148 -1.85 1.37 -19.80
CA ASP A 148 -3.02 1.94 -20.49
C ASP A 148 -4.33 1.31 -19.96
N GLU A 149 -4.34 -0.01 -19.72
CA GLU A 149 -5.46 -0.71 -19.11
C GLU A 149 -5.76 -0.20 -17.70
N LEU A 150 -4.73 -0.08 -16.85
CA LEU A 150 -4.85 0.42 -15.48
C LEU A 150 -5.30 1.89 -15.45
N THR A 151 -4.79 2.70 -16.38
CA THR A 151 -5.24 4.09 -16.55
C THR A 151 -6.72 4.13 -16.90
N LEU A 152 -7.19 3.26 -17.80
CA LEU A 152 -8.60 3.19 -18.18
C LEU A 152 -9.47 2.73 -17.01
N GLN A 153 -9.04 1.72 -16.25
CA GLN A 153 -9.75 1.23 -15.08
C GLN A 153 -9.85 2.31 -13.99
N ALA A 154 -8.75 3.01 -13.69
CA ALA A 154 -8.73 4.09 -12.72
C ALA A 154 -9.61 5.29 -13.16
N LYS A 155 -9.65 5.63 -14.45
CA LYS A 155 -10.57 6.65 -14.99
C LYS A 155 -12.03 6.26 -14.82
N ARG A 156 -12.38 5.00 -15.13
CA ARG A 156 -13.75 4.49 -14.92
C ARG A 156 -14.16 4.55 -13.44
N LEU A 157 -13.24 4.24 -12.53
CA LEU A 157 -13.47 4.39 -11.08
C LEU A 157 -13.69 5.85 -10.69
N ALA A 158 -12.90 6.77 -11.24
CA ALA A 158 -13.06 8.20 -11.00
C ALA A 158 -14.42 8.70 -11.52
N GLU A 159 -14.85 8.31 -12.72
CA GLU A 159 -16.16 8.67 -13.30
C GLU A 159 -17.33 8.14 -12.45
N LYS A 160 -17.22 6.90 -11.94
CA LYS A 160 -18.19 6.35 -11.01
C LYS A 160 -18.31 7.21 -9.75
N LEU A 161 -17.21 7.76 -9.23
CA LEU A 161 -17.24 8.64 -8.06
C LEU A 161 -17.85 10.02 -8.34
N GLU A 162 -17.84 10.50 -9.58
CA GLU A 162 -18.38 11.82 -9.93
C GLU A 162 -19.90 11.82 -10.15
N THR A 163 -20.47 10.68 -10.55
CA THR A 163 -21.90 10.56 -10.88
C THR A 163 -22.80 10.29 -9.66
N GLY A 164 -22.22 10.12 -8.47
CA GLY A 164 -22.88 9.63 -7.25
C GLY A 164 -23.74 10.61 -6.46
N GLY A 165 -24.66 11.33 -7.09
CA GLY A 165 -25.46 12.39 -6.45
C GLY A 165 -26.59 11.95 -5.51
N GLU A 166 -27.13 10.72 -5.60
CA GLU A 166 -28.31 10.31 -4.81
C GLU A 166 -28.20 8.94 -4.11
N HIS A 167 -27.25 8.07 -4.50
CA HIS A 167 -27.02 6.74 -3.91
C HIS A 167 -25.61 6.60 -3.32
N ALA A 168 -25.10 7.68 -2.72
CA ALA A 168 -23.70 7.82 -2.30
C ALA A 168 -23.21 6.69 -1.38
N ALA A 169 -24.09 6.06 -0.59
CA ALA A 169 -23.73 4.98 0.33
C ALA A 169 -23.44 3.65 -0.38
N GLU A 170 -24.28 3.24 -1.33
CA GLU A 170 -24.12 2.01 -2.11
C GLU A 170 -22.94 2.16 -3.06
N LEU A 171 -22.86 3.29 -3.74
CA LEU A 171 -21.74 3.63 -4.61
C LEU A 171 -20.39 3.67 -3.89
N ALA A 172 -20.35 4.15 -2.65
CA ALA A 172 -19.13 4.14 -1.84
C ALA A 172 -18.66 2.72 -1.51
N GLY A 173 -19.58 1.76 -1.36
CA GLY A 173 -19.27 0.33 -1.22
C GLY A 173 -18.69 -0.23 -2.50
N ASP A 174 -19.42 -0.08 -3.60
CA ASP A 174 -19.01 -0.59 -4.91
C ASP A 174 -17.66 -0.03 -5.39
N VAL A 175 -17.43 1.27 -5.18
CA VAL A 175 -16.16 1.90 -5.55
C VAL A 175 -15.03 1.42 -4.65
N ARG A 176 -15.29 1.23 -3.35
CA ARG A 176 -14.29 0.68 -2.43
C ARG A 176 -13.88 -0.73 -2.85
N ASP A 177 -14.86 -1.57 -3.18
CA ASP A 177 -14.60 -2.96 -3.58
C ASP A 177 -13.85 -3.01 -4.91
N ALA A 178 -14.24 -2.19 -5.87
CA ALA A 178 -13.55 -2.09 -7.15
C ALA A 178 -12.13 -1.52 -7.01
N TRP A 179 -11.91 -0.57 -6.10
CA TRP A 179 -10.57 -0.09 -5.74
C TRP A 179 -9.73 -1.18 -5.07
N ASN A 180 -10.32 -1.97 -4.18
CA ASN A 180 -9.64 -3.09 -3.53
C ASN A 180 -9.23 -4.17 -4.56
N ASP A 181 -10.12 -4.54 -5.47
CA ASP A 181 -9.81 -5.49 -6.55
C ASP A 181 -8.70 -4.94 -7.47
N PHE A 182 -8.79 -3.67 -7.84
CA PHE A 182 -7.79 -3.00 -8.66
C PHE A 182 -6.39 -3.02 -8.02
N THR A 183 -6.29 -2.62 -6.75
CA THR A 183 -5.02 -2.62 -6.01
C THR A 183 -4.50 -4.04 -5.75
N HIS A 184 -5.37 -5.02 -5.61
CA HIS A 184 -5.01 -6.43 -5.52
C HIS A 184 -4.37 -6.95 -6.82
N ARG A 185 -4.96 -6.63 -7.98
CA ARG A 185 -4.39 -7.00 -9.29
C ARG A 185 -3.01 -6.39 -9.53
N LEU A 186 -2.82 -5.14 -9.14
CA LEU A 186 -1.54 -4.45 -9.21
C LEU A 186 -0.45 -5.14 -8.40
N ARG A 187 -0.80 -5.62 -7.20
CA ARG A 187 0.12 -6.31 -6.31
C ARG A 187 0.61 -7.65 -6.88
N ASN A 188 -0.26 -8.31 -7.64
CA ASN A 188 -0.05 -9.65 -8.18
C ASN A 188 0.30 -9.67 -9.67
N LEU A 189 0.72 -8.53 -10.24
CA LEU A 189 0.89 -8.35 -11.68
C LEU A 189 2.07 -9.15 -12.30
N HIS A 190 2.63 -10.10 -11.55
CA HIS A 190 3.86 -10.85 -11.86
C HIS A 190 3.67 -12.36 -12.08
N ASP A 191 2.43 -12.83 -12.13
CA ASP A 191 2.08 -14.13 -12.73
C ASP A 191 1.76 -13.97 -14.23
#